data_AF-A0A6G2BHZ2-F1
#
_entry.id   AF-A0A6G2BHZ2-F1
#
_cell.length_a   1.000
_cell.length_b   1.000
_cell.length_c   1.000
_cell.angle_alpha   90.00
_cell.angle_beta   90.00
_cell.angle_gamma   90.00
#
_symmetry.space_group_name_H-M   'P 1'
#
loop_
_entity.id
_entity.type
_entity.pdbx_description
1 polymer ?
#
loop_
_entity_poly.entity_id
_entity_poly.type
_entity_poly.pdbx_seq_one_letter_code
_entity_poly.pdbx_strand_id
1 'polypeptide(L)'
;MSASRQRGHLLVPLYVHPSVDPEPWEVLAREPGGLYGVVVNSADGPGPYPDPALASAAARLGRAGVPLLGYVDTAYGARPARAVLRDVRRHRRWYGVGGVFLDRAAPGADSLSHYRRLVRGARLLGASTAVLNPGTHPAPGYAAAADVLVTFEGRWEDYRGITVPAWVREHPPHRFCHLVYAVPGGMGAEAARTAHERGAAVHCAVPGEGANPWRSVPLPAPGCGRIAP
;
A
#
# COMPACT_ATOMS: atom_id res chain seq x y z
N MET A 1 23.66 5.54 19.92
CA MET A 1 23.51 5.76 18.46
C MET A 1 22.38 4.87 17.98
N SER A 2 21.20 5.44 17.71
CA SER A 2 20.04 4.66 17.26
C SER A 2 20.23 4.37 15.78
N ALA A 3 20.40 3.09 15.42
CA ALA A 3 20.37 2.66 14.03
C ALA A 3 19.01 3.07 13.45
N SER A 4 19.00 3.98 12.48
CA SER A 4 17.80 4.26 11.70
C SER A 4 17.36 2.94 11.07
N ARG A 5 16.25 2.35 11.55
CA ARG A 5 15.59 1.26 10.80
C ARG A 5 15.35 1.81 9.39
N GLN A 6 16.02 1.23 8.39
CA GLN A 6 15.68 1.51 7.00
C GLN A 6 14.19 1.20 6.85
N ARG A 7 13.40 2.18 6.40
CA ARG A 7 11.99 1.94 6.06
C ARG A 7 11.96 0.95 4.91
N GLY A 8 11.07 -0.03 4.98
CA GLY A 8 10.87 -0.97 3.87
C GLY A 8 10.46 -0.27 2.58
N HIS A 9 10.54 -0.98 1.46
CA HIS A 9 10.21 -0.48 0.13
C HIS A 9 9.07 -1.26 -0.54
N LEU A 10 8.68 -2.42 0.00
CA LEU A 10 7.60 -3.25 -0.56
C LEU A 10 6.27 -2.98 0.16
N LEU A 11 5.34 -2.29 -0.51
CA LEU A 11 3.96 -2.14 -0.03
C LEU A 11 3.08 -3.17 -0.74
N VAL A 12 2.71 -4.25 -0.05
CA VAL A 12 2.08 -5.42 -0.67
C VAL A 12 0.56 -5.38 -0.47
N PRO A 13 -0.24 -5.14 -1.52
CA PRO A 13 -1.65 -5.45 -1.49
C PRO A 13 -1.80 -6.97 -1.59
N LEU A 14 -2.25 -7.62 -0.50
CA LEU A 14 -2.46 -9.07 -0.50
C LEU A 14 -3.96 -9.37 -0.41
N TYR A 15 -4.62 -9.39 -1.57
CA TYR A 15 -6.06 -9.57 -1.72
C TYR A 15 -6.39 -11.03 -2.06
N VAL A 16 -5.79 -11.95 -1.31
CA VAL A 16 -6.17 -13.35 -1.29
C VAL A 16 -6.48 -13.76 0.13
N HIS A 17 -7.61 -14.41 0.32
CA HIS A 17 -8.06 -14.82 1.64
C HIS A 17 -7.17 -15.96 2.18
N PRO A 18 -6.69 -15.93 3.45
CA PRO A 18 -5.79 -16.96 3.98
C PRO A 18 -6.36 -18.38 3.95
N SER A 19 -7.69 -18.54 4.01
CA SER A 19 -8.34 -19.86 3.87
C SER A 19 -8.43 -20.36 2.43
N VAL A 20 -8.26 -19.47 1.45
CA VAL A 20 -8.22 -19.83 0.02
C VAL A 20 -6.78 -20.15 -0.37
N ASP A 21 -5.85 -19.28 0.02
CA ASP A 21 -4.42 -19.48 -0.20
C ASP A 21 -3.60 -18.94 1.00
N PRO A 22 -3.13 -19.84 1.88
CA PRO A 22 -2.33 -19.45 3.04
C PRO A 22 -0.86 -19.14 2.68
N GLU A 23 -0.35 -19.64 1.54
CA GLU A 23 1.08 -19.63 1.23
C GLU A 23 1.66 -18.20 1.16
N PRO A 24 1.05 -17.23 0.46
CA PRO A 24 1.56 -15.85 0.42
C PRO A 24 1.68 -15.21 1.80
N TRP A 25 0.74 -15.50 2.71
CA TRP A 25 0.75 -14.99 4.08
C TRP A 25 1.90 -15.59 4.90
N GLU A 26 2.27 -16.84 4.63
CA GLU A 26 3.36 -17.54 5.30
C GLU A 26 4.72 -17.09 4.80
N VAL A 27 4.87 -16.90 3.49
CA VAL A 27 6.09 -16.36 2.88
C VAL A 27 6.41 -14.98 3.45
N LEU A 28 5.45 -14.06 3.47
CA LEU A 28 5.66 -12.70 4.02
C LEU A 28 5.97 -12.70 5.53
N ALA A 29 5.50 -13.70 6.27
CA ALA A 29 5.83 -13.84 7.69
C ALA A 29 7.24 -14.38 7.93
N ARG A 30 7.76 -15.23 7.02
CA ARG A 30 9.13 -15.75 7.09
C ARG A 30 10.17 -14.74 6.62
N GLU A 31 9.81 -13.89 5.66
CA GLU A 31 10.72 -12.92 5.04
C GLU A 31 10.20 -11.48 5.22
N PRO A 32 10.19 -10.94 6.46
CA PRO A 32 9.68 -9.59 6.72
C PRO A 32 10.61 -8.47 6.19
N GLY A 33 11.81 -8.83 5.74
CA GLY A 33 12.83 -7.89 5.27
C GLY A 33 12.35 -7.08 4.07
N GLY A 34 12.53 -5.76 4.11
CA GLY A 34 12.17 -4.87 3.01
C GLY A 34 10.67 -4.56 2.88
N LEU A 35 9.79 -5.16 3.69
CA LEU A 35 8.36 -4.83 3.68
C LEU A 35 8.12 -3.44 4.27
N TYR A 36 7.62 -2.52 3.45
CA TYR A 36 7.04 -1.26 3.90
C TYR A 36 5.74 -1.53 4.67
N GLY A 37 4.93 -2.45 4.16
CA GLY A 37 3.79 -3.02 4.87
C GLY A 37 2.90 -3.88 3.99
N VAL A 38 2.03 -4.66 4.62
CA VAL A 38 1.04 -5.53 3.97
C VAL A 38 -0.36 -4.97 4.18
N VAL A 39 -1.12 -4.85 3.10
CA VAL A 39 -2.51 -4.36 3.14
C VAL A 39 -3.45 -5.52 3.40
N VAL A 40 -4.20 -5.43 4.49
CA VAL A 40 -5.20 -6.41 4.93
C VAL A 40 -6.58 -5.98 4.44
N ASN A 41 -7.20 -6.79 3.58
CA ASN A 41 -8.54 -6.56 3.03
C ASN A 41 -9.40 -7.83 3.19
N SER A 42 -10.56 -7.72 3.83
CA SER A 42 -11.52 -8.83 3.98
C SER A 42 -12.60 -8.78 2.91
N ALA A 43 -13.21 -7.59 2.70
CA ALA A 43 -14.30 -7.37 1.76
C ALA A 43 -14.44 -5.88 1.46
N ASP A 44 -13.49 -5.34 0.68
CA ASP A 44 -13.32 -3.90 0.41
C ASP A 44 -13.31 -3.04 1.69
N GLY A 45 -12.72 -3.60 2.73
CA GLY A 45 -12.79 -3.12 4.09
C GLY A 45 -12.64 -4.25 5.10
N PRO A 46 -13.05 -4.01 6.37
CA PRO A 46 -12.84 -4.96 7.45
C PRO A 46 -13.87 -6.11 7.46
N GLY A 47 -14.87 -6.06 6.56
CA GLY A 47 -16.02 -6.94 6.56
C GLY A 47 -17.14 -6.50 7.51
N PRO A 48 -18.31 -7.18 7.47
CA PRO A 48 -19.41 -6.93 8.38
C PRO A 48 -19.12 -7.41 9.82
N TYR A 49 -18.28 -8.45 9.96
CA TYR A 49 -17.86 -9.09 11.20
C TYR A 49 -16.35 -9.40 11.15
N PRO A 50 -15.65 -9.57 12.29
CA PRO A 50 -14.26 -9.98 12.29
C PRO A 50 -14.07 -11.35 11.65
N ASP A 51 -13.13 -11.45 10.72
CA ASP A 51 -12.75 -12.72 10.08
C ASP A 51 -11.65 -13.43 10.90
N PRO A 52 -11.90 -14.63 11.45
CA PRO A 52 -10.92 -15.34 12.27
C PRO A 52 -9.65 -15.77 11.50
N ALA A 53 -9.78 -16.16 10.23
CA ALA A 53 -8.64 -16.60 9.42
C ALA A 53 -7.74 -15.41 9.09
N LEU A 54 -8.35 -14.28 8.70
CA LEU A 54 -7.62 -13.03 8.47
C LEU A 54 -6.99 -12.48 9.75
N ALA A 55 -7.69 -12.55 10.89
CA ALA A 55 -7.14 -12.15 12.18
C ALA A 55 -5.94 -13.00 12.60
N SER A 56 -6.00 -14.33 12.41
CA SER A 56 -4.88 -15.23 12.68
C SER A 56 -3.67 -14.93 11.80
N ALA A 57 -3.89 -14.74 10.49
CA ALA A 57 -2.84 -14.39 9.53
C ALA A 57 -2.21 -13.03 9.84
N ALA A 58 -3.03 -12.01 10.13
CA ALA A 58 -2.56 -10.68 10.55
C ALA A 58 -1.74 -10.75 11.86
N ALA A 59 -2.21 -11.50 12.86
CA ALA A 59 -1.47 -11.69 14.11
C ALA A 59 -0.11 -12.39 13.89
N ARG A 60 -0.03 -13.34 12.94
CA ARG A 60 1.22 -14.00 12.55
C ARG A 60 2.20 -13.01 11.91
N LEU A 61 1.75 -12.20 10.96
CA LEU A 61 2.56 -11.13 10.35
C LEU A 61 3.03 -10.10 11.39
N GLY A 62 2.13 -9.68 12.28
CA GLY A 62 2.44 -8.76 13.37
C GLY A 62 3.52 -9.29 14.31
N ARG A 63 3.47 -10.58 14.68
CA ARG A 63 4.53 -11.24 15.47
C ARG A 63 5.87 -11.33 14.75
N ALA A 64 5.86 -11.42 13.41
CA ALA A 64 7.06 -11.33 12.59
C ALA A 64 7.58 -9.89 12.40
N GLY A 65 6.91 -8.89 12.99
CA GLY A 65 7.31 -7.48 12.89
C GLY A 65 6.90 -6.79 11.59
N VAL A 66 6.03 -7.40 10.78
CA VAL A 66 5.56 -6.83 9.51
C VAL A 66 4.56 -5.70 9.78
N PRO A 67 4.78 -4.48 9.25
CA PRO A 67 3.79 -3.41 9.33
C PRO A 67 2.51 -3.78 8.57
N LEU A 68 1.36 -3.61 9.21
CA LEU A 68 0.06 -3.90 8.59
C LEU A 68 -0.76 -2.63 8.37
N LEU A 69 -1.43 -2.56 7.23
CA LEU A 69 -2.35 -1.49 6.87
C LEU A 69 -3.75 -2.06 6.63
N GLY A 70 -4.78 -1.43 7.19
CA GLY A 70 -6.17 -1.80 6.89
C GLY A 70 -6.62 -1.14 5.59
N TYR A 71 -7.09 -1.93 4.62
CA TYR A 71 -7.74 -1.43 3.42
C TYR A 71 -9.06 -0.74 3.78
N VAL A 72 -9.28 0.49 3.30
CA VAL A 72 -10.59 1.13 3.41
C VAL A 72 -10.90 1.83 2.11
N ASP A 73 -11.92 1.34 1.41
CA ASP A 73 -12.45 1.99 0.24
C ASP A 73 -13.01 3.39 0.57
N THR A 74 -12.72 4.40 -0.25
CA THR A 74 -13.30 5.75 -0.12
C THR A 74 -14.31 6.09 -1.21
N ALA A 75 -14.50 5.20 -2.19
CA ALA A 75 -15.33 5.36 -3.37
C ALA A 75 -15.18 6.73 -4.03
N TYR A 76 -13.94 7.13 -4.29
CA TYR A 76 -13.59 8.42 -4.89
C TYR A 76 -14.19 9.62 -4.15
N GLY A 77 -14.22 9.54 -2.82
CA GLY A 77 -14.71 10.60 -1.93
C GLY A 77 -16.23 10.58 -1.72
N ALA A 78 -16.97 9.68 -2.38
CA ALA A 78 -18.41 9.56 -2.21
C ALA A 78 -18.82 8.93 -0.87
N ARG A 79 -17.94 8.13 -0.23
CA ARG A 79 -18.24 7.55 1.08
C ARG A 79 -18.20 8.61 2.18
N PRO A 80 -19.21 8.68 3.07
CA PRO A 80 -19.20 9.59 4.20
C PRO A 80 -17.99 9.33 5.13
N ALA A 81 -17.32 10.39 5.58
CA ALA A 81 -16.12 10.28 6.42
C ALA A 81 -16.34 9.44 7.69
N ARG A 82 -17.52 9.51 8.31
CA ARG A 82 -17.89 8.68 9.47
C ARG A 82 -17.84 7.18 9.17
N ALA A 83 -18.22 6.78 7.95
CA ALA A 83 -18.23 5.38 7.54
C ALA A 83 -16.80 4.89 7.29
N VAL A 84 -15.99 5.69 6.59
CA VAL A 84 -14.56 5.43 6.36
C VAL A 84 -13.83 5.27 7.70
N LEU A 85 -13.98 6.22 8.63
CA LEU A 85 -13.31 6.18 9.93
C LEU A 85 -13.81 5.05 10.85
N ARG A 86 -15.07 4.62 10.70
CA ARG A 86 -15.58 3.42 11.37
C ARG A 86 -14.84 2.18 10.88
N ASP A 87 -14.58 2.07 9.59
CA ASP A 87 -13.88 0.92 9.01
C ASP A 87 -12.40 0.92 9.43
N VAL A 88 -11.75 2.10 9.48
CA VAL A 88 -10.41 2.26 10.08
C VAL A 88 -10.37 1.71 11.51
N ARG A 89 -11.31 2.13 12.36
CA ARG A 89 -11.38 1.65 13.75
C ARG A 89 -11.58 0.13 13.83
N ARG A 90 -12.45 -0.43 12.98
CA ARG A 90 -12.71 -1.87 12.92
C ARG A 90 -11.47 -2.65 12.52
N HIS A 91 -10.76 -2.24 11.47
CA HIS A 91 -9.51 -2.87 11.07
C HIS A 91 -8.50 -2.94 12.22
N ARG A 92 -8.31 -1.82 12.93
CA ARG A 92 -7.41 -1.77 14.08
C ARG A 92 -7.84 -2.72 15.19
N ARG A 93 -9.14 -2.73 15.53
CA ARG A 93 -9.68 -3.58 16.59
C ARG A 93 -9.66 -5.07 16.24
N TRP A 94 -9.94 -5.43 15.00
CA TRP A 94 -10.15 -6.83 14.60
C TRP A 94 -8.87 -7.50 14.10
N TYR A 95 -8.00 -6.75 13.44
CA TYR A 95 -6.82 -7.29 12.76
C TYR A 95 -5.50 -6.68 13.26
N GLY A 96 -5.55 -5.83 14.31
CA GLY A 96 -4.35 -5.28 14.94
C GLY A 96 -3.52 -4.38 14.03
N VAL A 97 -4.09 -3.82 12.96
CA VAL A 97 -3.33 -3.04 11.97
C VAL A 97 -2.83 -1.72 12.56
N GLY A 98 -1.59 -1.36 12.21
CA GLY A 98 -0.95 -0.12 12.66
C GLY A 98 -1.22 1.07 11.74
N GLY A 99 -1.39 0.82 10.44
CA GLY A 99 -1.64 1.85 9.42
C GLY A 99 -2.99 1.72 8.72
N VAL A 100 -3.25 2.63 7.79
CA VAL A 100 -4.42 2.65 6.92
C VAL A 100 -4.00 2.79 5.46
N PHE A 101 -4.67 2.05 4.58
CA PHE A 101 -4.59 2.18 3.14
C PHE A 101 -5.96 2.63 2.63
N LEU A 102 -6.08 3.92 2.32
CA LEU A 102 -7.33 4.54 1.84
C LEU A 102 -7.38 4.42 0.32
N ASP A 103 -8.22 3.52 -0.17
CA ASP A 103 -8.27 3.14 -1.57
C ASP A 103 -9.34 3.90 -2.38
N ARG A 104 -9.22 3.82 -3.71
CA ARG A 104 -10.04 4.55 -4.69
C ARG A 104 -10.13 6.02 -4.32
N ALA A 105 -8.98 6.65 -4.07
CA ALA A 105 -8.93 8.04 -3.68
C ALA A 105 -9.14 8.95 -4.91
N ALA A 106 -10.04 9.94 -4.84
CA ALA A 106 -10.17 10.91 -5.93
C ALA A 106 -8.89 11.75 -6.06
N PRO A 107 -8.34 11.92 -7.27
CA PRO A 107 -7.07 12.63 -7.48
C PRO A 107 -7.20 14.16 -7.55
N GLY A 108 -8.43 14.67 -7.69
CA GLY A 108 -8.73 16.08 -7.92
C GLY A 108 -8.43 17.00 -6.72
N ALA A 109 -8.07 18.25 -7.00
CA ALA A 109 -7.76 19.25 -5.97
C ALA A 109 -8.97 19.61 -5.09
N ASP A 110 -10.18 19.51 -5.64
CA ASP A 110 -11.47 19.69 -4.96
C ASP A 110 -11.67 18.68 -3.82
N SER A 111 -11.18 17.46 -3.99
CA SER A 111 -11.28 16.37 -3.02
C SER A 111 -10.18 16.41 -1.94
N LEU A 112 -9.12 17.20 -2.12
CA LEU A 112 -7.96 17.23 -1.22
C LEU A 112 -8.34 17.55 0.24
N SER A 113 -9.27 18.49 0.44
CA SER A 113 -9.71 18.86 1.79
C SER A 113 -10.38 17.69 2.52
N HIS A 114 -11.11 16.85 1.78
CA HIS A 114 -11.76 15.65 2.29
C HIS A 114 -10.72 14.62 2.73
N TYR A 115 -9.75 14.29 1.88
CA TYR A 115 -8.71 13.32 2.23
C TYR A 115 -7.80 13.78 3.37
N ARG A 116 -7.49 15.09 3.46
CA ARG A 116 -6.80 15.64 4.64
C ARG A 116 -7.58 15.41 5.93
N ARG A 117 -8.92 15.54 5.91
CA ARG A 117 -9.77 15.23 7.07
C ARG A 117 -9.78 13.74 7.40
N LEU A 118 -9.86 12.87 6.39
CA LEU A 118 -9.79 11.42 6.59
C LEU A 118 -8.48 10.97 7.22
N VAL A 119 -7.35 11.43 6.67
CA VAL A 119 -6.02 11.09 7.21
C VAL A 119 -5.89 11.58 8.65
N ARG A 120 -6.25 12.84 8.96
CA ARG A 120 -6.26 13.33 10.34
C ARG A 120 -7.15 12.47 11.26
N GLY A 121 -8.35 12.11 10.81
CA GLY A 121 -9.25 11.24 11.57
C GLY A 121 -8.64 9.87 11.84
N ALA A 122 -8.00 9.26 10.84
CA ALA A 122 -7.29 7.99 11.02
C ALA A 122 -6.12 8.11 12.00
N ARG A 123 -5.39 9.24 11.98
CA ARG A 123 -4.33 9.53 12.96
C ARG A 123 -4.87 9.64 14.39
N LEU A 124 -5.99 10.33 14.58
CA LEU A 124 -6.67 10.41 15.89
C LEU A 124 -7.15 9.05 16.40
N LEU A 125 -7.46 8.12 15.49
CA LEU A 125 -7.76 6.71 15.82
C LEU A 125 -6.50 5.86 16.06
N GLY A 126 -5.31 6.47 15.98
CA GLY A 126 -4.03 5.85 16.28
C GLY A 126 -3.28 5.25 15.08
N ALA A 127 -3.72 5.50 13.84
CA ALA A 127 -2.97 5.05 12.66
C ALA A 127 -1.58 5.70 12.65
N SER A 128 -0.51 4.90 12.58
CA SER A 128 0.89 5.37 12.54
C SER A 128 1.37 5.64 11.12
N THR A 129 0.68 5.11 10.11
CA THR A 129 0.94 5.31 8.69
C THR A 129 -0.38 5.49 7.96
N ALA A 130 -0.45 6.43 7.03
CA ALA A 130 -1.55 6.61 6.10
C ALA A 130 -1.03 6.57 4.66
N VAL A 131 -1.59 5.65 3.87
CA VAL A 131 -1.39 5.58 2.43
C VAL A 131 -2.68 6.03 1.76
N LEU A 132 -2.59 6.93 0.77
CA LEU A 132 -3.68 7.24 -0.14
C LEU A 132 -3.40 6.57 -1.47
N ASN A 133 -4.40 5.88 -2.02
CA ASN A 133 -4.30 5.30 -3.35
C ASN A 133 -5.26 5.93 -4.35
N PRO A 134 -4.82 6.97 -5.08
CA PRO A 134 -5.50 7.42 -6.30
C PRO A 134 -5.23 6.56 -7.54
N GLY A 135 -4.19 5.71 -7.53
CA GLY A 135 -3.76 4.91 -8.68
C GLY A 135 -3.13 5.72 -9.83
N THR A 136 -3.03 7.04 -9.67
CA THR A 136 -2.51 7.99 -10.66
C THR A 136 -1.92 9.19 -9.94
N HIS A 137 -1.17 10.04 -10.65
CA HIS A 137 -0.64 11.28 -10.08
C HIS A 137 -1.79 12.24 -9.71
N PRO A 138 -1.99 12.56 -8.42
CA PRO A 138 -3.03 13.48 -7.99
C PRO A 138 -2.58 14.94 -8.10
N ALA A 139 -3.46 15.88 -7.72
CA ALA A 139 -3.06 17.27 -7.51
C ALA A 139 -1.88 17.37 -6.52
N PRO A 140 -0.88 18.26 -6.75
CA PRO A 140 0.37 18.29 -5.96
C PRO A 140 0.17 18.40 -4.44
N GLY A 141 -0.89 19.09 -4.01
CA GLY A 141 -1.22 19.27 -2.60
C GLY A 141 -1.48 17.98 -1.80
N TYR A 142 -1.70 16.84 -2.48
CA TYR A 142 -1.79 15.51 -1.87
C TYR A 142 -0.46 15.04 -1.28
N ALA A 143 0.69 15.50 -1.80
CA ALA A 143 2.01 15.09 -1.31
C ALA A 143 2.22 15.39 0.18
N ALA A 144 1.50 16.38 0.71
CA ALA A 144 1.49 16.75 2.13
C ALA A 144 0.31 16.14 2.93
N ALA A 145 -0.59 15.39 2.29
CA ALA A 145 -1.80 14.89 2.92
C ALA A 145 -1.64 13.52 3.58
N ALA A 146 -0.68 12.70 3.14
CA ALA A 146 -0.42 11.35 3.64
C ALA A 146 1.08 11.05 3.70
N ASP A 147 1.47 9.90 4.25
CA ASP A 147 2.88 9.49 4.29
C ASP A 147 3.34 8.96 2.94
N VAL A 148 2.47 8.25 2.24
CA VAL A 148 2.72 7.66 0.92
C VAL A 148 1.49 7.85 0.03
N LEU A 149 1.73 8.21 -1.23
CA LEU A 149 0.75 8.26 -2.30
C LEU A 149 1.05 7.14 -3.29
N VAL A 150 0.05 6.31 -3.61
CA VAL A 150 0.16 5.42 -4.77
C VAL A 150 -0.11 6.24 -6.03
N THR A 151 0.96 6.63 -6.72
CA THR A 151 0.91 7.51 -7.90
C THR A 151 0.82 6.75 -9.22
N PHE A 152 0.89 5.42 -9.17
CA PHE A 152 0.59 4.54 -10.28
C PHE A 152 0.00 3.23 -9.75
N GLU A 153 -1.12 2.80 -10.31
CA GLU A 153 -1.63 1.45 -10.20
C GLU A 153 -2.12 0.95 -11.56
N GLY A 154 -1.47 -0.08 -12.12
CA GLY A 154 -1.78 -0.53 -13.48
C GLY A 154 -0.95 -1.70 -13.98
N ARG A 155 -1.23 -2.11 -15.23
CA ARG A 155 -0.50 -3.19 -15.91
C ARG A 155 0.94 -2.76 -16.21
N TRP A 156 1.84 -3.73 -16.29
CA TRP A 156 3.23 -3.55 -16.72
C TRP A 156 3.35 -2.77 -18.03
N GLU A 157 2.50 -3.09 -19.01
CA GLU A 157 2.53 -2.45 -20.32
C GLU A 157 2.20 -0.96 -20.25
N ASP A 158 1.13 -0.59 -19.55
CA ASP A 158 0.74 0.81 -19.35
C ASP A 158 1.79 1.55 -18.52
N TYR A 159 2.36 0.85 -17.54
CA TYR A 159 3.40 1.40 -16.68
C TYR A 159 4.57 1.90 -17.51
N ARG A 160 5.03 1.17 -18.54
CA ARG A 160 6.17 1.59 -19.36
C ARG A 160 5.97 2.95 -20.04
N GLY A 161 4.72 3.37 -20.30
CA GLY A 161 4.39 4.61 -20.99
C GLY A 161 4.10 5.84 -20.11
N ILE A 162 4.14 5.74 -18.78
CA ILE A 162 3.70 6.86 -17.94
C ILE A 162 4.65 8.06 -17.99
N THR A 163 4.07 9.26 -17.92
CA THR A 163 4.81 10.52 -17.73
C THR A 163 4.71 10.96 -16.29
N VAL A 164 5.87 11.23 -15.66
CA VAL A 164 5.95 11.71 -14.28
C VAL A 164 5.87 13.25 -14.25
N PRO A 165 4.86 13.85 -13.59
CA PRO A 165 4.77 15.30 -13.44
C PRO A 165 5.99 15.89 -12.72
N ALA A 166 6.36 17.13 -13.08
CA ALA A 166 7.55 17.78 -12.54
C ALA A 166 7.55 17.89 -11.00
N TRP A 167 6.39 18.18 -10.40
CA TRP A 167 6.24 18.36 -8.95
C TRP A 167 6.62 17.11 -8.14
N VAL A 168 6.56 15.91 -8.73
CA VAL A 168 6.96 14.67 -8.05
C VAL A 168 8.44 14.73 -7.65
N ARG A 169 9.28 15.33 -8.50
CA ARG A 169 10.72 15.49 -8.25
C ARG A 169 11.06 16.49 -7.13
N GLU A 170 10.09 17.30 -6.72
CA GLU A 170 10.23 18.27 -5.62
C GLU A 170 10.01 17.61 -4.24
N HIS A 171 9.71 16.30 -4.21
CA HIS A 171 9.44 15.56 -2.99
C HIS A 171 10.32 14.32 -2.83
N PRO A 172 10.60 13.89 -1.60
CA PRO A 172 11.37 12.66 -1.36
C PRO A 172 10.68 11.42 -1.96
N PRO A 173 11.42 10.51 -2.65
CA PRO A 173 10.85 9.34 -3.31
C PRO A 173 10.08 8.37 -2.39
N HIS A 174 10.38 8.34 -1.09
CA HIS A 174 9.68 7.51 -0.12
C HIS A 174 8.23 7.93 0.13
N ARG A 175 7.79 9.08 -0.42
CA ARG A 175 6.39 9.52 -0.39
C ARG A 175 5.56 8.94 -1.52
N PHE A 176 6.17 8.23 -2.46
CA PHE A 176 5.48 7.72 -3.64
C PHE A 176 5.60 6.21 -3.73
N CYS A 177 4.50 5.60 -4.17
CA CYS A 177 4.36 4.18 -4.37
C CYS A 177 3.85 3.87 -5.78
N HIS A 178 4.46 2.90 -6.45
CA HIS A 178 3.94 2.33 -7.70
C HIS A 178 3.53 0.87 -7.47
N LEU A 179 2.27 0.57 -7.78
CA LEU A 179 1.70 -0.77 -7.73
C LEU A 179 1.55 -1.27 -9.17
N VAL A 180 2.33 -2.26 -9.56
CA VAL A 180 2.37 -2.77 -10.93
C VAL A 180 1.97 -4.23 -10.98
N TYR A 181 1.01 -4.57 -11.83
CA TYR A 181 0.56 -5.95 -12.03
C TYR A 181 0.73 -6.40 -13.48
N ALA A 182 0.43 -7.67 -13.78
CA ALA A 182 0.76 -8.30 -15.06
C ALA A 182 2.25 -8.17 -15.42
N VAL A 183 3.14 -8.20 -14.41
CA VAL A 183 4.59 -8.10 -14.61
C VAL A 183 5.13 -9.46 -15.04
N PRO A 184 5.82 -9.56 -16.19
CA PRO A 184 6.37 -10.84 -16.63
C PRO A 184 7.34 -11.45 -15.61
N GLY A 185 7.39 -12.78 -15.56
CA GLY A 185 8.33 -13.50 -14.70
C GLY A 185 9.78 -13.04 -14.92
N GLY A 186 10.51 -12.80 -13.84
CA GLY A 186 11.89 -12.30 -13.88
C GLY A 186 12.04 -10.77 -14.01
N MET A 187 10.96 -10.03 -14.29
CA MET A 187 11.00 -8.57 -14.46
C MET A 187 10.84 -7.78 -13.14
N GLY A 188 10.85 -8.45 -11.99
CA GLY A 188 10.68 -7.80 -10.68
C GLY A 188 11.73 -6.73 -10.40
N ALA A 189 13.01 -7.00 -10.69
CA ALA A 189 14.09 -6.03 -10.54
C ALA A 189 13.94 -4.82 -11.50
N GLU A 190 13.46 -5.05 -12.73
CA GLU A 190 13.22 -3.97 -13.68
C GLU A 190 12.04 -3.10 -13.25
N ALA A 191 10.98 -3.71 -12.72
CA ALA A 191 9.84 -2.96 -12.18
C ALA A 191 10.25 -2.08 -10.99
N ALA A 192 11.06 -2.61 -10.08
CA ALA A 192 11.62 -1.86 -8.96
C ALA A 192 12.52 -0.69 -9.41
N ARG A 193 13.44 -0.94 -10.36
CA ARG A 193 14.30 0.10 -10.94
C ARG A 193 13.47 1.18 -11.62
N THR A 194 12.50 0.79 -12.44
CA THR A 194 11.59 1.71 -13.13
C THR A 194 10.81 2.57 -12.13
N ALA A 195 10.39 2.02 -10.99
CA ALA A 195 9.77 2.82 -9.93
C ALA A 195 10.71 3.87 -9.37
N HIS A 196 11.96 3.48 -9.07
CA HIS A 196 12.97 4.39 -8.54
C HIS A 196 13.30 5.53 -9.51
N GLU A 197 13.53 5.21 -10.79
CA GLU A 197 13.80 6.19 -11.86
C GLU A 197 12.65 7.19 -12.04
N ARG A 198 11.43 6.78 -11.68
CA ARG A 198 10.22 7.60 -11.74
C ARG A 198 9.86 8.27 -10.42
N GLY A 199 10.78 8.25 -9.46
CA GLY A 199 10.65 8.96 -8.19
C GLY A 199 9.84 8.23 -7.12
N ALA A 200 9.56 6.93 -7.27
CA ALA A 200 8.90 6.12 -6.24
C ALA A 200 9.89 5.14 -5.60
N ALA A 201 10.12 5.30 -4.30
CA ALA A 201 10.95 4.35 -3.53
C ALA A 201 10.11 3.21 -2.91
N VAL A 202 8.80 3.37 -2.81
CA VAL A 202 7.89 2.28 -2.41
C VAL A 202 7.30 1.66 -3.67
N HIS A 203 7.17 0.34 -3.72
CA HIS A 203 6.61 -0.33 -4.89
C HIS A 203 6.07 -1.73 -4.56
N CYS A 204 5.33 -2.29 -5.50
CA CYS A 204 5.01 -3.71 -5.55
C CYS A 204 4.84 -4.11 -7.01
N ALA A 205 5.41 -5.25 -7.39
CA ALA A 205 5.31 -5.82 -8.72
C ALA A 205 4.82 -7.26 -8.59
N VAL A 206 3.72 -7.62 -9.24
CA VAL A 206 3.16 -8.98 -9.19
C VAL A 206 2.87 -9.51 -10.61
N PRO A 207 2.92 -10.84 -10.83
CA PRO A 207 2.57 -11.42 -12.11
C PRO A 207 1.05 -11.52 -12.34
N GLY A 208 0.23 -11.36 -11.29
CA GLY A 208 -1.21 -11.56 -11.37
C GLY A 208 -1.91 -10.64 -12.37
N GLU A 209 -3.00 -11.14 -12.93
CA GLU A 209 -3.81 -10.48 -13.95
C GLU A 209 -5.32 -10.55 -13.64
N GLY A 210 -6.14 -9.92 -14.48
CA GLY A 210 -7.59 -10.02 -14.41
C GLY A 210 -8.21 -9.17 -13.30
N ALA A 211 -9.38 -9.59 -12.81
CA ALA A 211 -10.19 -8.81 -11.86
C ALA A 211 -9.55 -8.66 -10.46
N ASN A 212 -8.60 -9.51 -10.10
CA ASN A 212 -7.84 -9.38 -8.86
C ASN A 212 -6.40 -9.86 -9.10
N PRO A 213 -5.50 -8.94 -9.47
CA PRO A 213 -4.09 -9.25 -9.73
C PRO A 213 -3.26 -9.43 -8.45
N TRP A 214 -3.78 -9.00 -7.30
CA TRP A 214 -3.05 -8.85 -6.03
C TRP A 214 -3.10 -10.11 -5.15
N ARG A 215 -2.94 -11.30 -5.74
CA ARG A 215 -3.12 -12.59 -5.05
C ARG A 215 -1.83 -13.31 -4.66
N SER A 216 -0.68 -12.83 -5.15
CA SER A 216 0.62 -13.46 -4.91
C SER A 216 1.54 -12.55 -4.12
N VAL A 217 2.64 -13.10 -3.63
CA VAL A 217 3.76 -12.29 -3.15
C VAL A 217 4.38 -11.46 -4.29
N PRO A 218 5.07 -10.35 -3.98
CA PRO A 218 5.78 -9.57 -4.98
C PRO A 218 6.86 -10.40 -5.69
N LEU A 219 7.10 -10.10 -6.96
CA LEU A 219 8.24 -10.64 -7.70
C LEU A 219 9.55 -10.19 -7.02
N PRO A 220 10.54 -11.08 -6.89
CA PRO A 220 11.84 -10.73 -6.33
C PRO A 220 12.51 -9.58 -7.10
N ALA A 221 13.09 -8.64 -6.34
CA ALA A 221 13.91 -7.55 -6.87
C ALA A 221 15.28 -7.52 -6.15
N PRO A 222 16.16 -8.51 -6.41
CA PRO A 222 17.48 -8.55 -5.78
C PRO A 222 18.29 -7.30 -6.16
N GLY A 223 18.78 -6.56 -5.16
CA GLY A 223 19.73 -5.45 -5.36
C GLY A 223 19.31 -4.05 -4.88
N CYS A 224 18.04 -3.80 -4.53
CA CYS A 224 17.60 -2.48 -4.04
C CYS A 224 18.02 -2.13 -2.60
N GLY A 225 18.92 -2.92 -1.98
CA GLY A 225 19.32 -2.83 -0.58
C GLY A 225 20.70 -2.22 -0.29
N ARG A 226 21.42 -1.68 -1.29
CA ARG A 226 22.69 -0.97 -1.03
C ARG A 226 22.63 0.43 -1.62
N ILE A 227 22.25 1.39 -0.79
CA ILE A 227 22.81 2.73 -0.91
C ILE A 227 24.25 2.60 -0.38
N ALA A 228 25.23 2.89 -1.21
CA ALA A 228 26.64 2.96 -0.81
C ALA A 228 27.30 4.13 -1.52
N PRO A 229 28.34 4.73 -0.91
CA PRO A 229 28.38 5.36 0.41
C PRO A 229 27.80 6.80 0.40
#